data_AF-A0A0S7XNE1-F1
#
_entry.id   AF-A0A0S7XNE1-F1
#
_cell.length_a   1.000
_cell.length_b   1.000
_cell.length_c   1.000
_cell.angle_alpha   90.00
_cell.angle_beta   90.00
_cell.angle_gamma   90.00
#
_symmetry.space_group_name_H-M   'P 1'
#
loop_
_entity.id
_entity.type
_entity.pdbx_description
1 polymer ?
#
loop_
_entity_poly.entity_id
_entity_poly.type
_entity_poly.pdbx_seq_one_letter_code
_entity_poly.pdbx_strand_id
1 'polypeptide(L)'
;MNVLKKYLVRMCAIVAIYFVLGFGAHLVDEVLDMPHPYCGPHTSWFRLALYRGVHLGIIFAAAIFFIANLSVVVDWVRATGPRPLREDLDMDYYPRFWQASRWLRSRLSRLVLIAGFLVIVGYWTATIIWIWEAEQSPHGMISPPHRISSVICFGWSVAWLADSLQRKSKSTVVGSVLFMMLTSWQLYVVGVYPLVG
;
A
#
# COMPACT_ATOMS: atom_id res chain seq x y z
N MET A 1 9.28 -13.09 29.08
CA MET A 1 8.41 -12.02 28.52
C MET A 1 7.22 -12.68 27.84
N ASN A 2 5.98 -12.46 28.32
CA ASN A 2 4.77 -13.14 27.84
C ASN A 2 4.63 -13.03 26.31
N VAL A 3 4.27 -14.12 25.64
CA VAL A 3 4.03 -14.22 24.18
C VAL A 3 3.08 -13.10 23.71
N LEU A 4 2.05 -12.81 24.52
CA LEU A 4 1.11 -11.71 24.31
C LEU A 4 1.79 -10.33 24.23
N LYS A 5 2.76 -10.04 25.11
CA LYS A 5 3.49 -8.77 25.11
C LYS A 5 4.34 -8.62 23.84
N LYS A 6 4.98 -9.71 23.39
CA LYS A 6 5.76 -9.72 22.13
C LYS A 6 4.87 -9.52 20.91
N TYR A 7 3.68 -10.12 20.91
CA TYR A 7 2.67 -9.92 19.87
C TYR A 7 2.19 -8.47 19.80
N LEU A 8 1.77 -7.90 20.93
CA LEU A 8 1.26 -6.53 21.00
C LEU A 8 2.29 -5.50 20.52
N VAL A 9 3.54 -5.61 21.00
CA VAL A 9 4.62 -4.70 20.57
C VAL A 9 4.84 -4.76 19.06
N ARG A 10 4.83 -5.96 18.47
CA ARG A 10 4.99 -6.14 17.02
C ARG A 10 3.79 -5.58 16.25
N MET A 11 2.58 -5.83 16.72
CA MET A 11 1.37 -5.27 16.08
C MET A 11 1.34 -3.75 16.14
N CYS A 12 1.71 -3.14 17.27
CA CYS A 12 1.83 -1.68 17.35
C CYS A 12 2.84 -1.14 16.34
N ALA A 13 4.00 -1.79 16.18
CA ALA A 13 4.98 -1.39 15.19
C ALA A 13 4.46 -1.52 13.74
N ILE A 14 3.77 -2.61 13.42
CA ILE A 14 3.16 -2.82 12.08
C ILE A 14 2.12 -1.75 11.80
N VAL A 15 1.19 -1.51 12.73
CA VAL A 15 0.15 -0.49 12.62
C VAL A 15 0.77 0.89 12.42
N ALA A 16 1.83 1.22 13.16
CA ALA A 16 2.55 2.48 13.02
C ALA A 16 3.23 2.62 11.64
N ILE A 17 3.85 1.55 11.12
CA ILE A 17 4.47 1.56 9.79
C ILE A 17 3.43 1.86 8.70
N TYR A 18 2.27 1.21 8.75
CA TYR A 18 1.22 1.39 7.74
C TYR A 18 0.49 2.73 7.90
N PHE A 19 0.38 3.24 9.13
CA PHE A 19 -0.04 4.62 9.36
C PHE A 19 0.91 5.60 8.68
N VAL A 20 2.21 5.47 8.91
CA VAL A 20 3.23 6.35 8.32
C VAL A 20 3.26 6.22 6.80
N LEU A 21 3.09 5.00 6.27
CA LEU A 21 3.02 4.77 4.83
C LEU A 21 1.82 5.52 4.21
N GLY A 22 0.60 5.33 4.74
CA GLY A 22 -0.58 6.00 4.22
C GLY A 22 -0.53 7.52 4.38
N PHE A 23 -0.13 7.98 5.57
CA PHE A 23 0.04 9.41 5.88
C PHE A 23 1.08 10.08 4.97
N GLY A 24 2.28 9.48 4.90
CA GLY A 24 3.40 10.01 4.12
C GLY A 24 3.12 9.99 2.62
N ALA A 25 2.54 8.89 2.11
CA ALA A 25 2.17 8.79 0.70
C ALA A 25 1.19 9.89 0.28
N HIS A 26 0.20 10.20 1.14
CA HIS A 26 -0.74 11.29 0.88
C HIS A 26 -0.10 12.67 0.97
N LEU A 27 0.79 12.91 1.94
CA LEU A 27 1.49 14.20 2.02
C LEU A 27 2.38 14.44 0.80
N VAL A 28 3.06 13.41 0.30
CA VAL A 28 3.88 13.52 -0.92
C VAL A 28 3.01 13.93 -2.11
N ASP A 29 1.83 13.33 -2.23
CA ASP A 29 0.85 13.63 -3.27
C ASP A 29 0.38 15.10 -3.18
N GLU A 30 -0.06 15.54 -2.00
CA GLU A 30 -0.49 16.92 -1.76
C GLU A 30 0.65 17.95 -1.98
N VAL A 31 1.91 17.60 -1.68
CA VAL A 31 3.08 18.47 -1.92
C VAL A 31 3.43 18.56 -3.41
N LEU A 32 3.28 17.47 -4.16
CA LEU A 32 3.60 17.43 -5.59
C LEU A 32 2.51 18.06 -6.45
N ASP A 33 1.27 18.07 -5.96
CA ASP A 33 0.13 18.79 -6.55
C ASP A 33 0.15 20.31 -6.22
N MET A 34 1.22 20.82 -5.59
CA MET A 34 1.37 22.26 -5.25
C MET A 34 1.91 23.22 -6.36
N PRO A 35 1.77 23.03 -7.69
CA PRO A 35 1.95 24.16 -8.59
C PRO A 35 0.71 25.07 -8.69
N HIS A 36 -0.45 24.73 -8.10
CA HIS A 36 -1.68 25.48 -8.41
C HIS A 36 -1.70 26.87 -7.75
N PRO A 37 -1.81 27.98 -8.52
CA PRO A 37 -1.78 29.36 -8.03
C PRO A 37 -2.93 29.78 -7.09
N TYR A 38 -3.84 28.87 -6.73
CA TYR A 38 -4.91 29.12 -5.76
C TYR A 38 -4.48 28.97 -4.29
N CYS A 39 -3.27 28.47 -4.03
CA CYS A 39 -2.69 28.42 -2.68
C CYS A 39 -2.13 29.80 -2.27
N GLY A 40 -3.01 30.78 -2.15
CA GLY A 40 -2.65 32.09 -1.60
C GLY A 40 -2.20 31.98 -0.12
N PRO A 41 -1.48 33.01 0.39
CA PRO A 41 -0.86 33.03 1.72
C PRO A 41 -1.84 32.94 2.91
N HIS A 42 -3.15 32.83 2.66
CA HIS A 42 -4.21 32.74 3.67
C HIS A 42 -4.97 31.40 3.67
N THR A 43 -4.54 30.41 2.89
CA THR A 43 -5.29 29.16 2.75
C THR A 43 -4.93 28.14 3.84
N SER A 44 -5.95 27.51 4.43
CA SER A 44 -5.85 26.41 5.40
C SER A 44 -5.43 25.08 4.76
N TRP A 45 -4.80 25.13 3.59
CA TRP A 45 -4.49 23.97 2.74
C TRP A 45 -3.66 22.94 3.53
N PHE A 46 -2.63 23.39 4.25
CA PHE A 46 -1.74 22.48 4.99
C PHE A 46 -2.50 21.75 6.10
N ARG A 47 -3.43 22.44 6.76
CA ARG A 47 -4.29 21.84 7.77
C ARG A 47 -5.24 20.80 7.15
N LEU A 48 -5.75 21.06 5.94
CA LEU A 48 -6.58 20.10 5.20
C LEU A 48 -5.78 18.89 4.72
N ALA A 49 -4.58 19.10 4.17
CA ALA A 49 -3.66 18.03 3.75
C ALA A 49 -3.24 17.15 4.94
N LEU A 50 -2.94 17.75 6.09
CA LEU A 50 -2.69 17.01 7.32
C LEU A 50 -3.89 16.18 7.76
N TYR A 51 -5.10 16.76 7.76
CA TYR A 51 -6.31 16.04 8.15
C TYR A 51 -6.59 14.84 7.24
N ARG A 52 -6.52 15.04 5.92
CA ARG A 52 -6.72 13.98 4.92
C ARG A 52 -5.61 12.92 4.98
N GLY A 53 -4.37 13.35 5.20
CA GLY A 53 -3.24 12.44 5.41
C GLY A 53 -3.41 11.56 6.64
N VAL A 54 -3.84 12.14 7.77
CA VAL A 54 -4.14 11.37 8.99
C VAL A 54 -5.25 10.37 8.73
N HIS A 55 -6.31 10.78 8.03
CA HIS A 55 -7.42 9.90 7.68
C HIS A 55 -6.94 8.71 6.83
N LEU A 56 -6.11 8.94 5.80
CA LEU A 56 -5.55 7.85 4.99
C LEU A 56 -4.61 6.95 5.79
N GLY A 57 -3.77 7.52 6.65
CA GLY A 57 -2.94 6.77 7.58
C GLY A 57 -3.76 5.85 8.48
N ILE A 58 -4.87 6.33 9.04
CA ILE A 58 -5.78 5.52 9.87
C ILE A 58 -6.40 4.37 9.06
N ILE A 59 -6.85 4.63 7.83
CA ILE A 59 -7.42 3.59 6.95
C ILE A 59 -6.40 2.47 6.72
N PHE A 60 -5.16 2.80 6.37
CA PHE A 60 -4.12 1.81 6.12
C PHE A 60 -3.73 1.05 7.39
N ALA A 61 -3.62 1.74 8.52
CA ALA A 61 -3.35 1.15 9.82
C ALA A 61 -4.45 0.16 10.25
N ALA A 62 -5.72 0.52 10.03
CA ALA A 62 -6.86 -0.35 10.29
C ALA A 62 -6.88 -1.56 9.34
N ALA A 63 -6.68 -1.33 8.03
CA ALA A 63 -6.64 -2.40 7.04
C ALA A 63 -5.57 -3.44 7.36
N ILE A 64 -4.34 -3.03 7.68
CA ILE A 64 -3.28 -3.98 8.04
C ILE A 64 -3.58 -4.67 9.37
N PHE A 65 -4.18 -3.98 10.33
CA PHE A 65 -4.59 -4.59 11.60
C PHE A 65 -5.57 -5.74 11.34
N PHE A 66 -6.60 -5.53 10.51
CA PHE A 66 -7.55 -6.59 10.14
C PHE A 66 -6.87 -7.72 9.38
N ILE A 67 -6.04 -7.42 8.38
CA ILE A 67 -5.33 -8.43 7.58
C ILE A 67 -4.39 -9.28 8.44
N ALA A 68 -3.64 -8.65 9.34
CA ALA A 68 -2.68 -9.32 10.20
C ALA A 68 -3.37 -10.22 11.23
N ASN A 69 -4.45 -9.74 11.87
CA ASN A 69 -5.24 -10.56 12.79
C ASN A 69 -5.96 -11.71 12.06
N LEU A 70 -6.50 -11.47 10.86
CA LEU A 70 -7.13 -12.52 10.04
C LEU A 70 -6.11 -13.61 9.70
N SER A 71 -4.89 -13.23 9.33
CA SER A 71 -3.81 -14.18 9.01
C SER A 71 -3.44 -15.03 10.23
N VAL A 72 -3.40 -14.43 11.43
CA VAL A 72 -3.18 -15.16 12.69
C VAL A 72 -4.32 -16.14 12.98
N VAL A 73 -5.58 -15.74 12.77
CA VAL A 73 -6.75 -16.64 12.94
C VAL A 73 -6.68 -17.80 11.95
N VAL A 74 -6.36 -17.54 10.68
CA VAL A 74 -6.21 -18.58 9.65
C VAL A 74 -5.11 -19.57 10.02
N ASP A 75 -3.97 -19.08 10.51
CA ASP A 75 -2.89 -19.95 10.97
C ASP A 75 -3.26 -20.75 12.23
N TRP A 76 -4.01 -20.15 13.15
CA TRP A 76 -4.52 -20.83 14.34
C TRP A 76 -5.49 -21.97 13.97
N VAL A 77 -6.42 -21.73 13.05
CA VAL A 77 -7.35 -22.74 12.51
C VAL A 77 -6.60 -23.86 11.77
N ARG A 78 -5.51 -23.54 11.07
CA ARG A 78 -4.64 -24.57 10.45
C ARG A 78 -3.83 -25.36 11.47
N ALA A 79 -3.50 -24.75 12.61
CA ALA A 79 -2.73 -25.36 13.69
C ALA A 79 -3.56 -26.30 14.58
N THR A 80 -4.90 -26.29 14.51
CA THR A 80 -5.77 -27.26 15.21
C THR A 80 -5.64 -28.73 14.75
N GLY A 81 -4.74 -29.03 13.81
CA GLY A 81 -4.21 -30.39 13.60
C GLY A 81 -3.12 -30.76 14.65
N PRO A 82 -2.48 -31.94 14.57
CA PRO A 82 -1.50 -32.40 15.57
C PRO A 82 -0.15 -31.66 15.56
N ARG A 83 -0.08 -30.42 15.05
CA ARG A 83 1.16 -29.64 14.99
C ARG A 83 1.05 -28.45 15.94
N PRO A 84 1.88 -28.36 16.99
CA PRO A 84 1.82 -27.26 17.94
C PRO A 84 2.00 -25.92 17.22
N LEU A 85 1.35 -24.88 17.76
CA LEU A 85 1.45 -23.48 17.34
C LEU A 85 2.94 -23.15 17.13
N ARG A 86 3.38 -23.09 15.87
CA ARG A 86 4.81 -22.98 15.55
C ARG A 86 5.34 -21.65 16.09
N GLU A 87 6.42 -21.68 16.88
CA GLU A 87 7.20 -20.49 17.25
C GLU A 87 7.71 -19.71 16.02
N ASP A 88 7.65 -20.32 14.83
CA ASP A 88 8.03 -19.80 13.52
C ASP A 88 6.95 -18.94 12.82
N LEU A 89 5.89 -18.50 13.51
CA LEU A 89 4.89 -17.62 12.89
C LEU A 89 5.58 -16.32 12.42
N ASP A 90 5.61 -16.13 11.10
CA ASP A 90 6.23 -14.96 10.49
C ASP A 90 5.30 -13.76 10.68
N MET A 91 5.68 -12.91 11.64
CA MET A 91 4.91 -11.74 12.06
C MET A 91 5.32 -10.46 11.34
N ASP A 92 6.22 -10.53 10.35
CA ASP A 92 6.68 -9.33 9.66
C ASP A 92 5.73 -8.97 8.52
N TYR A 93 4.59 -8.36 8.83
CA TYR A 93 3.59 -7.91 7.85
C TYR A 93 4.05 -6.64 7.11
N TYR A 94 5.27 -6.62 6.58
CA TYR A 94 5.88 -5.52 5.80
C TYR A 94 7.08 -6.06 5.00
N PRO A 95 7.46 -5.45 3.86
CA PRO A 95 8.61 -5.88 3.04
C PRO A 95 9.95 -5.67 3.75
N ARG A 96 10.84 -6.68 3.69
CA ARG A 96 12.20 -6.61 4.22
C ARG A 96 13.19 -6.11 3.16
N PHE A 97 13.24 -4.80 2.91
CA PHE A 97 14.04 -4.20 1.81
C PHE A 97 15.53 -4.54 1.83
N TRP A 98 16.13 -4.79 3.00
CA TRP A 98 17.53 -5.24 3.09
C TRP A 98 17.78 -6.61 2.44
N GLN A 99 16.72 -7.35 2.08
CA GLN A 99 16.75 -8.63 1.39
C GLN A 99 16.41 -8.50 -0.10
N ALA A 100 16.32 -7.30 -0.66
CA ALA A 100 15.89 -7.06 -2.04
C ALA A 100 16.71 -7.82 -3.09
N SER A 101 18.00 -8.01 -2.85
CA SER A 101 18.87 -8.82 -3.72
C SER A 101 18.41 -10.28 -3.85
N ARG A 102 17.72 -10.83 -2.84
CA ARG A 102 17.12 -12.17 -2.89
C ARG A 102 15.85 -12.21 -3.71
N TRP A 103 15.08 -11.13 -3.75
CA TRP A 103 13.86 -11.06 -4.57
C TRP A 103 14.18 -11.23 -6.05
N LEU A 104 15.31 -10.65 -6.51
CA LEU A 104 15.78 -10.76 -7.89
C LEU A 104 16.32 -12.14 -8.27
N ARG A 105 16.68 -12.98 -7.29
CA ARG A 105 17.17 -14.34 -7.55
C ARG A 105 16.04 -15.34 -7.81
N SER A 106 14.86 -15.09 -7.25
CA SER A 106 13.71 -15.98 -7.40
C SER A 106 12.88 -15.68 -8.64
N ARG A 107 12.51 -16.73 -9.38
CA ARG A 107 11.64 -16.60 -10.55
C ARG A 107 10.29 -15.98 -10.20
N LEU A 108 9.62 -16.45 -9.15
CA LEU A 108 8.28 -15.95 -8.77
C LEU A 108 8.31 -14.51 -8.30
N SER A 109 9.28 -14.14 -7.45
CA SER A 109 9.41 -12.77 -6.95
C SER A 109 9.76 -11.80 -8.10
N ARG A 110 10.60 -12.22 -9.06
CA ARG A 110 10.84 -11.43 -10.27
C ARG A 110 9.57 -11.23 -11.10
N LEU A 111 8.76 -12.27 -11.29
CA LEU A 111 7.50 -12.14 -12.05
C LEU A 111 6.55 -11.16 -11.36
N VAL A 112 6.44 -11.21 -10.03
CA VAL A 112 5.64 -10.24 -9.27
C VAL A 112 6.17 -8.82 -9.43
N LEU A 113 7.49 -8.62 -9.33
CA LEU A 113 8.11 -7.31 -9.53
C LEU A 113 7.91 -6.77 -10.95
N ILE A 114 8.07 -7.62 -11.98
CA ILE A 114 7.86 -7.25 -13.38
C ILE A 114 6.38 -6.92 -13.62
N ALA A 115 5.46 -7.76 -13.17
CA ALA A 115 4.03 -7.52 -13.31
C ALA A 115 3.60 -6.24 -12.59
N GLY A 116 4.04 -6.04 -11.36
CA GLY A 116 3.78 -4.81 -10.61
C GLY A 116 4.36 -3.58 -11.29
N PHE A 117 5.57 -3.65 -11.82
CA PHE A 117 6.19 -2.57 -12.59
C PHE A 117 5.38 -2.25 -13.85
N LEU A 118 4.95 -3.26 -14.61
CA LEU A 118 4.12 -3.06 -15.80
C LEU A 118 2.77 -2.40 -15.46
N VAL A 119 2.15 -2.75 -14.33
CA VAL A 119 0.92 -2.10 -13.85
C VAL A 119 1.18 -0.62 -13.52
N ILE A 120 2.29 -0.31 -12.84
CA ILE A 120 2.66 1.08 -12.52
C ILE A 120 2.92 1.90 -13.79
N VAL A 121 3.66 1.35 -14.76
CA VAL A 121 3.93 2.01 -16.03
C VAL A 121 2.65 2.21 -16.85
N GLY A 122 1.79 1.19 -16.91
CA GLY A 122 0.49 1.28 -17.57
C GLY A 122 -0.41 2.35 -16.94
N TYR A 123 -0.48 2.38 -15.61
CA TYR A 123 -1.21 3.40 -14.85
C TYR A 123 -0.68 4.81 -15.17
N TRP A 124 0.64 5.02 -15.13
CA TRP A 124 1.26 6.30 -15.48
C TRP A 124 1.03 6.71 -16.93
N THR A 125 1.08 5.77 -17.87
CA THR A 125 0.86 6.05 -19.29
C THR A 125 -0.59 6.47 -19.53
N ALA A 126 -1.56 5.73 -18.99
CA ALA A 126 -2.98 6.10 -19.04
C ALA A 126 -3.21 7.49 -18.43
N THR A 127 -2.58 7.73 -17.28
CA THR A 127 -2.62 8.99 -16.57
C THR A 127 -2.13 10.17 -17.43
N ILE A 128 -1.01 10.03 -18.14
CA ILE A 128 -0.46 11.08 -19.03
C ILE A 128 -1.41 11.34 -20.21
N ILE A 129 -1.92 10.27 -20.84
CA ILE A 129 -2.87 10.38 -21.95
C ILE A 129 -4.09 11.20 -21.52
N TRP A 130 -4.60 10.97 -20.32
CA TRP A 130 -5.77 11.70 -19.83
C TRP A 130 -5.50 13.18 -19.56
N ILE A 131 -4.33 13.53 -19.01
CA ILE A 131 -3.96 14.93 -18.84
C ILE A 131 -3.94 15.60 -20.21
N TRP A 132 -3.32 14.95 -21.19
CA TRP A 132 -3.20 15.46 -22.54
C TRP A 132 -4.57 15.65 -23.24
N GLU A 133 -5.50 14.71 -23.07
CA GLU A 133 -6.89 14.85 -23.55
C GLU A 133 -7.66 15.97 -22.83
N ALA A 134 -7.45 16.13 -21.52
CA ALA A 134 -8.07 17.19 -20.73
C ALA A 134 -7.61 18.58 -21.15
N GLU A 135 -6.30 18.75 -21.40
CA GLU A 135 -5.72 20.01 -21.88
C GLU A 135 -6.27 20.43 -23.24
N GLN A 136 -6.66 19.47 -24.08
CA GLN A 136 -7.26 19.75 -25.39
C GLN A 136 -8.76 20.07 -25.32
N SER A 137 -9.41 19.79 -24.19
CA SER A 137 -10.84 19.95 -24.03
C SER A 137 -11.19 21.35 -23.50
N PRO A 138 -12.10 22.12 -24.14
CA PRO A 138 -12.44 23.50 -23.73
C PRO A 138 -12.99 23.66 -22.31
N HIS A 139 -13.37 22.55 -21.66
CA HIS A 139 -13.94 22.49 -20.31
C HIS A 139 -13.14 21.56 -19.36
N GLY A 140 -11.97 21.08 -19.77
CA GLY A 140 -11.23 20.02 -19.07
C GLY A 140 -10.45 20.52 -17.86
N MET A 141 -11.11 20.74 -16.72
CA MET A 141 -10.42 20.72 -15.43
C MET A 141 -10.39 19.28 -14.90
N ILE A 142 -9.30 18.56 -15.20
CA ILE A 142 -8.98 17.32 -14.50
C ILE A 142 -7.88 17.63 -13.48
N SER A 143 -8.29 17.90 -12.23
CA SER A 143 -7.39 17.66 -11.10
C SER A 143 -7.40 16.16 -10.89
N PRO A 144 -6.28 15.45 -11.01
CA PRO A 144 -6.28 14.03 -10.86
C PRO A 144 -5.74 13.68 -9.47
N PRO A 145 -6.61 13.49 -8.47
CA PRO A 145 -6.18 13.36 -7.10
C PRO A 145 -5.48 12.00 -6.91
N HIS A 146 -4.43 11.92 -6.09
CA HIS A 146 -3.97 10.66 -5.49
C HIS A 146 -3.21 9.69 -6.40
N ARG A 147 -2.51 10.19 -7.42
CA ARG A 147 -1.68 9.38 -8.33
C ARG A 147 -0.46 8.79 -7.63
N ILE A 148 0.25 9.63 -6.89
CA ILE A 148 1.57 9.28 -6.36
C ILE A 148 1.38 8.42 -5.12
N SER A 149 0.41 8.78 -4.28
CA SER A 149 0.07 7.97 -3.11
C SER A 149 -0.37 6.55 -3.50
N SER A 150 -1.21 6.41 -4.54
CA SER A 150 -1.67 5.09 -5.02
C SER A 150 -0.52 4.25 -5.59
N VAL A 151 0.40 4.86 -6.35
CA VAL A 151 1.59 4.19 -6.88
C VAL A 151 2.54 3.75 -5.76
N ILE A 152 2.77 4.60 -4.74
CA ILE A 152 3.59 4.25 -3.58
C ILE A 152 2.99 3.06 -2.83
N CYS A 153 1.69 3.11 -2.53
CA CYS A 153 0.99 2.05 -1.80
C CYS A 153 0.99 0.73 -2.58
N PHE A 154 0.76 0.77 -3.89
CA PHE A 154 0.83 -0.42 -4.74
C PHE A 154 2.26 -0.94 -4.89
N GLY A 155 3.25 -0.05 -5.06
CA GLY A 155 4.67 -0.45 -5.07
C GLY A 155 5.07 -1.15 -3.77
N TRP A 156 4.57 -0.66 -2.62
CA TRP A 156 4.75 -1.31 -1.32
C TRP A 156 4.13 -2.71 -1.27
N SER A 157 2.91 -2.88 -1.79
CA SER A 157 2.23 -4.18 -1.79
C SER A 157 2.92 -5.19 -2.71
N VAL A 158 3.41 -4.75 -3.88
CA VAL A 158 4.24 -5.56 -4.79
C VAL A 158 5.54 -5.98 -4.13
N ALA A 159 6.24 -5.05 -3.47
CA ALA A 159 7.47 -5.36 -2.73
C ALA A 159 7.21 -6.35 -1.59
N TRP A 160 6.09 -6.18 -0.88
CA TRP A 160 5.69 -7.08 0.19
C TRP A 160 5.40 -8.49 -0.33
N LEU A 161 4.62 -8.63 -1.40
CA LEU A 161 4.34 -9.93 -2.01
C LEU A 161 5.62 -10.60 -2.52
N ALA A 162 6.48 -9.85 -3.21
CA ALA A 162 7.77 -10.35 -3.70
C ALA A 162 8.66 -10.89 -2.56
N ASP A 163 8.69 -10.19 -1.43
CA ASP A 163 9.40 -10.62 -0.23
C ASP A 163 8.74 -11.84 0.42
N SER A 164 7.43 -11.82 0.65
CA SER A 164 6.66 -12.91 1.26
C SER A 164 6.81 -14.24 0.50
N LEU A 165 6.93 -14.20 -0.84
CA LEU A 165 7.21 -15.38 -1.63
C LEU A 165 8.58 -16.03 -1.33
N GLN A 166 9.56 -15.27 -0.85
CA GLN A 166 10.88 -15.77 -0.43
C GLN A 166 10.91 -16.32 0.99
N ARG A 167 9.89 -16.04 1.80
CA ARG A 167 9.89 -16.44 3.20
C ARG A 167 9.59 -17.92 3.36
N LYS A 168 10.17 -18.50 4.42
CA LYS A 168 9.94 -19.89 4.82
C LYS A 168 8.48 -20.10 5.23
N SER A 169 7.90 -19.15 5.96
CA SER A 169 6.47 -19.12 6.23
C SER A 169 5.72 -18.55 5.04
N LYS A 170 4.58 -19.16 4.69
CA LYS A 170 3.65 -18.65 3.68
C LYS A 170 2.46 -17.89 4.29
N SER A 171 2.43 -17.72 5.62
CA SER A 171 1.37 -17.00 6.34
C SER A 171 1.19 -15.57 5.81
N THR A 172 2.31 -14.86 5.59
CA THR A 172 2.29 -13.47 5.12
C THR A 172 1.94 -13.31 3.64
N VAL A 173 1.94 -14.40 2.85
CA VAL A 173 1.55 -14.34 1.43
C VAL A 173 0.09 -13.93 1.30
N VAL A 174 -0.80 -14.55 2.09
CA VAL A 174 -2.24 -14.22 2.08
C VAL A 174 -2.44 -12.74 2.42
N GLY A 175 -1.78 -12.25 3.47
CA GLY A 175 -1.86 -10.85 3.85
C GLY A 175 -1.34 -9.90 2.76
N SER A 176 -0.21 -10.24 2.13
CA SER A 176 0.35 -9.43 1.04
C SER A 176 -0.55 -9.41 -0.20
N VAL A 177 -1.24 -10.51 -0.53
CA VAL A 177 -2.19 -10.58 -1.64
C VAL A 177 -3.43 -9.75 -1.34
N LEU A 178 -4.01 -9.87 -0.13
CA LEU A 178 -5.18 -9.07 0.27
C LEU A 178 -4.86 -7.57 0.25
N PHE A 179 -3.68 -7.19 0.74
CA PHE A 179 -3.24 -5.81 0.69
C PHE A 179 -2.96 -5.34 -0.73
N MET A 180 -2.37 -6.19 -1.58
CA MET A 180 -2.20 -5.89 -3.01
C MET A 180 -3.55 -5.64 -3.69
N MET A 181 -4.55 -6.50 -3.45
CA MET A 181 -5.92 -6.30 -3.94
C MET A 181 -6.51 -4.96 -3.50
N LEU A 182 -6.35 -4.59 -2.23
CA LEU A 182 -6.81 -3.29 -1.71
C LEU A 182 -6.13 -2.12 -2.46
N THR A 183 -4.81 -2.19 -2.65
CA THR A 183 -4.06 -1.13 -3.35
C THR A 183 -4.33 -1.10 -4.86
N SER A 184 -4.62 -2.25 -5.48
CA SER A 184 -5.08 -2.33 -6.87
C SER A 184 -6.46 -1.72 -7.05
N TRP A 185 -7.37 -1.98 -6.09
CA TRP A 185 -8.69 -1.35 -6.07
C TRP A 185 -8.56 0.18 -5.94
N GLN A 186 -7.68 0.67 -5.06
CA GLN A 186 -7.39 2.09 -4.95
C GLN A 186 -6.85 2.67 -6.27
N LEU A 187 -5.89 2.01 -6.92
CA LEU A 187 -5.38 2.41 -8.23
C LEU A 187 -6.50 2.47 -9.29
N TYR A 188 -7.41 1.49 -9.29
CA TYR A 188 -8.55 1.46 -10.20
C TYR A 188 -9.54 2.59 -9.93
N VAL A 189 -9.94 2.81 -8.68
CA VAL A 189 -10.88 3.88 -8.33
C VAL A 189 -10.29 5.25 -8.63
N VAL A 190 -9.02 5.47 -8.30
CA VAL A 190 -8.36 6.76 -8.58
C VAL A 190 -8.10 6.95 -10.07
N GLY A 191 -7.73 5.88 -10.78
CA GLY A 191 -7.30 5.94 -12.18
C GLY A 191 -8.34 5.56 -13.22
N VAL A 192 -9.60 5.24 -12.87
CA VAL A 192 -10.66 4.86 -13.82
C VAL A 192 -11.98 5.58 -13.50
N TYR A 193 -12.32 5.73 -12.22
CA TYR A 193 -13.60 6.31 -11.81
C TYR A 193 -13.84 7.77 -12.26
N PRO A 194 -12.83 8.63 -12.44
CA PRO A 194 -13.03 9.98 -13.00
C PRO A 194 -13.52 10.01 -14.46
N LEU A 195 -13.56 8.88 -15.19
CA LEU A 195 -13.99 8.83 -16.60
C LEU A 195 -15.49 8.61 -16.82
N VAL A 196 -16.19 8.09 -15.81
CA VAL A 196 -17.57 7.59 -15.96
C VAL A 196 -18.60 8.56 -15.38
N GLY A 197 -18.14 9.69 -14.83
CA GLY A 197 -18.96 10.72 -14.18
C GLY A 197 -19.09 11.99 -15.02
#